data_AF-A0A0G4NAD4-F1
#
_entry.id   AF-A0A0G4NAD4-F1
#
_cell.length_a   1.000
_cell.length_b   1.000
_cell.length_c   1.000
_cell.angle_alpha   90.00
_cell.angle_beta   90.00
_cell.angle_gamma   90.00
#
_symmetry.space_group_name_H-M   'P 1'
#
loop_
_entity.id
_entity.type
_entity.pdbx_description
1 polymer ?
#
loop_
_entity_poly.entity_id
_entity_poly.type
_entity_poly.pdbx_seq_one_letter_code
_entity_poly.pdbx_strand_id
1 'polypeptide(L)'
;MVAQKLVRHERQKVGLPFVHSNLEFDCFQDQPLLEQERILFEEEHPNSEGYLCHGLELYTTHEPCVECSMAMLHSRMGKIVFCNRMPLTGGIASEQRGEGMPELAEYGGGNGLGLFWRRELNWSLLAWEWELSDNLKPLPPVAHTRHA
;
A
#
# COMPACT_ATOMS: atom_id res chain seq x y z
N MET A 1 7.09 -4.71 -10.24
CA MET A 1 8.31 -3.87 -10.12
C MET A 1 9.40 -4.48 -9.23
N VAL A 2 9.23 -4.62 -7.90
CA VAL A 2 10.32 -5.10 -7.01
C VAL A 2 10.82 -6.51 -7.34
N ALA A 3 9.91 -7.48 -7.47
CA ALA A 3 10.27 -8.87 -7.79
C ALA A 3 11.01 -8.99 -9.13
N GLN A 4 10.58 -8.26 -10.15
CA GLN A 4 11.23 -8.28 -11.46
C GLN A 4 12.64 -7.67 -11.43
N LYS A 5 12.87 -6.63 -10.62
CA LYS A 5 14.23 -6.09 -10.40
C LYS A 5 15.16 -7.14 -9.79
N LEU A 6 14.69 -7.88 -8.78
CA LEU A 6 15.47 -8.97 -8.17
C LEU A 6 15.77 -10.09 -9.17
N VAL A 7 14.78 -10.51 -9.96
CA VAL A 7 14.97 -11.53 -11.00
C VAL A 7 15.98 -11.05 -12.06
N ARG A 8 15.94 -9.78 -12.48
CA ARG A 8 16.93 -9.20 -13.39
C ARG A 8 18.34 -9.30 -12.81
N HIS A 9 18.50 -8.87 -11.56
CA HIS A 9 19.77 -8.91 -10.84
C HIS A 9 20.33 -10.34 -10.69
N GLU A 10 19.49 -11.29 -10.27
CA GLU A 10 19.87 -12.70 -10.13
C GLU A 10 20.32 -13.32 -11.46
N ARG A 11 19.61 -13.03 -12.55
CA ARG A 11 19.97 -13.53 -13.89
C ARG A 11 21.25 -12.90 -14.39
N GLN A 12 21.43 -11.59 -14.18
CA GLN A 12 22.66 -10.88 -14.55
C GLN A 12 23.87 -11.43 -13.79
N LYS A 13 23.74 -11.73 -12.49
CA LYS A 13 24.78 -12.41 -11.68
C LYS A 13 25.24 -13.74 -12.30
N VAL A 14 24.35 -14.47 -12.97
CA VAL A 14 24.63 -15.76 -13.65
C VAL A 14 25.03 -15.57 -15.12
N GLY A 15 25.02 -14.35 -15.65
CA GLY A 15 25.33 -14.04 -17.05
C GLY A 15 24.21 -14.39 -18.03
N LEU A 16 22.99 -14.58 -17.54
CA LEU A 16 21.81 -14.85 -18.36
C LEU A 16 21.08 -13.54 -18.70
N PRO A 17 20.58 -13.38 -19.94
CA PRO A 17 19.75 -12.23 -20.29
C PRO A 17 18.42 -12.29 -19.53
N PHE A 18 17.84 -11.12 -19.26
CA PHE A 18 16.47 -11.03 -18.80
C PHE A 18 15.50 -11.50 -19.88
N VAL A 19 14.48 -12.25 -19.49
CA VAL A 19 13.44 -12.77 -20.38
C VAL A 19 12.10 -12.37 -19.80
N HIS A 20 11.29 -11.68 -20.59
CA HIS A 20 9.92 -11.35 -20.21
C HIS A 20 9.08 -12.63 -20.13
N SER A 21 8.20 -12.69 -19.14
CA SER A 21 7.21 -13.78 -19.03
C SER A 21 6.34 -13.81 -20.28
N ASN A 22 6.26 -14.97 -20.95
CA ASN A 22 5.37 -15.15 -22.09
C ASN A 22 3.98 -15.54 -21.58
N LEU A 23 3.20 -14.54 -21.16
CA LEU A 23 1.83 -14.70 -20.72
C LEU A 23 0.88 -14.42 -21.88
N GLU A 24 -0.04 -15.34 -22.15
CA GLU A 24 -1.14 -15.11 -23.12
C GLU A 24 -2.05 -13.95 -22.64
N PHE A 25 -2.18 -13.80 -21.33
CA PHE A 25 -2.91 -12.72 -20.67
C PHE A 25 -2.19 -12.29 -19.39
N ASP A 26 -1.86 -11.00 -19.27
CA ASP A 26 -1.32 -10.40 -18.05
C ASP A 26 -2.46 -9.78 -17.22
N CYS A 27 -2.89 -10.51 -16.19
CA CYS A 27 -3.92 -10.06 -15.27
C CYS A 27 -3.41 -9.06 -14.21
N PHE A 28 -2.09 -8.94 -14.03
CA PHE A 28 -1.50 -8.15 -12.94
C PHE A 28 -1.02 -6.78 -13.40
N GLN A 29 -1.00 -6.52 -14.71
CA GLN A 29 -0.51 -5.26 -15.29
C GLN A 29 0.85 -4.89 -14.68
N ASP A 30 1.80 -5.81 -14.81
CA ASP A 30 3.07 -5.73 -14.07
C ASP A 30 4.11 -4.79 -14.72
N GLN A 31 3.70 -4.11 -15.80
CA GLN A 31 4.48 -3.15 -16.58
C GLN A 31 4.17 -1.69 -16.16
N PRO A 32 5.16 -0.78 -16.26
CA PRO A 32 4.96 0.64 -15.94
C PRO A 32 3.95 1.28 -16.91
N LEU A 33 3.02 2.07 -16.37
CA LEU A 33 2.01 2.80 -17.14
C LEU A 33 2.47 4.23 -17.46
N LEU A 34 3.22 4.84 -16.54
CA LEU A 34 3.71 6.20 -16.65
C LEU A 34 5.20 6.24 -17.01
N GLU A 35 5.63 7.34 -17.63
CA GLU A 35 7.05 7.56 -17.97
C GLU A 35 7.95 7.52 -16.73
N GLN A 36 7.52 8.14 -15.64
CA GLN A 36 8.26 8.16 -14.38
C GLN A 36 8.40 6.76 -13.79
N GLU A 37 7.35 5.95 -13.91
CA GLU A 37 7.38 4.55 -13.48
C GLU A 37 8.35 3.74 -14.34
N ARG A 38 8.44 4.01 -15.65
CA ARG A 38 9.39 3.33 -16.53
C ARG A 38 10.84 3.61 -16.15
N ILE A 39 11.18 4.86 -15.84
CA ILE A 39 12.53 5.23 -15.37
C ILE A 39 12.87 4.41 -14.12
N LEU A 40 12.01 4.44 -13.10
CA LEU A 40 12.20 3.68 -11.87
C LEU A 40 12.20 2.17 -12.12
N PHE A 41 11.40 1.69 -13.06
CA PHE A 41 11.32 0.27 -13.41
C PHE A 41 12.63 -0.22 -14.00
N GLU A 42 13.29 0.58 -14.85
CA GLU A 42 14.54 0.21 -15.50
C GLU A 42 15.72 0.18 -14.53
N GLU A 43 15.73 1.07 -13.53
CA GLU A 43 16.73 1.10 -12.47
C GLU A 43 16.87 -0.24 -11.71
N GLU A 44 18.07 -0.49 -11.21
CA GLU A 44 18.35 -1.65 -10.36
C GLU A 44 17.62 -1.57 -9.02
N HIS A 45 17.42 -2.72 -8.37
CA HIS A 45 16.88 -2.69 -7.01
C HIS A 45 17.94 -2.06 -6.07
N PRO A 46 17.57 -1.08 -5.21
CA PRO A 46 18.52 -0.45 -4.30
C PRO A 46 19.18 -1.44 -3.33
N ASN A 47 18.53 -2.59 -3.10
CA ASN A 47 19.06 -3.70 -2.31
C ASN A 47 19.09 -4.98 -3.15
N SER A 48 20.30 -5.49 -3.44
CA SER A 48 20.50 -6.74 -4.18
C SER A 48 19.94 -7.99 -3.50
N GLU A 49 19.72 -7.91 -2.18
CA GLU A 49 19.17 -8.97 -1.34
C GLU A 49 17.79 -8.54 -0.81
N GLY A 50 17.11 -7.65 -1.53
CA GLY A 50 15.77 -7.18 -1.18
C GLY A 50 14.78 -8.35 -1.11
N TYR A 51 13.87 -8.30 -0.13
CA TYR A 51 12.82 -9.30 0.04
C TYR A 51 11.45 -8.62 0.09
N LEU A 52 10.57 -9.02 -0.84
CA LEU A 52 9.26 -8.39 -1.03
C LEU A 52 9.42 -6.87 -1.05
N CYS A 53 8.68 -6.15 -0.22
CA CYS A 53 8.79 -4.72 -0.13
C CYS A 53 9.34 -4.28 1.24
N HIS A 54 10.24 -5.10 1.80
CA HIS A 54 10.84 -4.84 3.10
C HIS A 54 11.67 -3.54 3.10
N GLY A 55 11.45 -2.71 4.12
CA GLY A 55 12.10 -1.41 4.26
C GLY A 55 11.56 -0.32 3.33
N LEU A 56 10.54 -0.62 2.52
CA LEU A 56 9.85 0.38 1.71
C LEU A 56 8.74 1.07 2.48
N GLU A 57 8.38 2.25 1.99
CA GLU A 57 7.37 3.13 2.55
C GLU A 57 6.27 3.36 1.52
N LEU A 58 5.02 3.30 1.95
CA LEU A 58 3.86 3.54 1.10
C LEU A 58 3.20 4.88 1.46
N TYR A 59 2.92 5.69 0.44
CA TYR A 59 2.18 6.94 0.57
C TYR A 59 0.86 6.80 -0.18
N THR A 60 -0.25 6.99 0.52
CA THR A 60 -1.60 6.84 -0.04
C THR A 60 -2.44 8.06 0.28
N THR A 61 -3.48 8.30 -0.52
CA THR A 61 -4.39 9.44 -0.27
C THR A 61 -5.37 9.14 0.84
N HIS A 62 -5.89 7.92 0.88
CA HIS A 62 -6.91 7.47 1.82
C HIS A 62 -6.41 6.23 2.55
N GLU A 63 -6.92 6.03 3.76
CA GLU A 63 -6.63 4.87 4.57
C GLU A 63 -7.03 3.59 3.82
N PRO A 64 -6.10 2.64 3.66
CA PRO A 64 -6.35 1.45 2.87
C PRO A 64 -7.37 0.55 3.56
N CYS A 65 -8.16 -0.14 2.74
CA CYS A 65 -9.14 -1.08 3.27
C CYS A 65 -8.49 -2.29 3.98
N VAL A 66 -9.31 -3.14 4.62
CA VAL A 66 -8.83 -4.34 5.35
C VAL A 66 -7.97 -5.26 4.48
N GLU A 67 -8.38 -5.51 3.24
CA GLU A 67 -7.63 -6.36 2.31
C GLU A 67 -6.27 -5.75 1.95
N CYS A 68 -6.26 -4.49 1.53
CA CYS A 68 -5.03 -3.74 1.22
C CYS A 68 -4.10 -3.68 2.45
N SER A 69 -4.67 -3.47 3.63
CA SER A 69 -3.95 -3.45 4.91
C SER A 69 -3.24 -4.77 5.19
N MET A 70 -3.94 -5.89 4.98
CA MET A 70 -3.35 -7.22 5.15
C MET A 70 -2.32 -7.53 4.07
N ALA A 71 -2.55 -7.10 2.82
CA ALA A 71 -1.60 -7.26 1.73
C ALA A 71 -0.27 -6.53 2.02
N MET A 72 -0.30 -5.35 2.64
CA MET A 72 0.90 -4.63 3.08
C MET A 72 1.69 -5.40 4.15
N LEU A 73 1.01 -6.00 5.13
CA LEU A 73 1.64 -6.84 6.15
C LEU A 73 2.31 -8.06 5.53
N HIS A 74 1.62 -8.73 4.60
CA HIS A 74 2.20 -9.84 3.83
C HIS A 74 3.41 -9.41 2.99
N SER A 75 3.40 -8.17 2.50
CA SER A 75 4.49 -7.59 1.71
C SER A 75 5.65 -7.04 2.54
N ARG A 76 5.57 -7.14 3.88
CA ARG A 76 6.60 -6.69 4.84
C ARG A 76 6.92 -5.20 4.75
N MET A 77 5.91 -4.38 4.42
CA MET A 77 6.02 -2.92 4.45
C MET A 77 6.60 -2.42 5.77
N GLY A 78 7.45 -1.39 5.70
CA GLY A 78 8.01 -0.74 6.88
C GLY A 78 7.13 0.38 7.41
N LYS A 79 6.55 1.17 6.50
CA LYS A 79 5.78 2.36 6.86
C LYS A 79 4.65 2.62 5.87
N ILE A 80 3.52 3.11 6.36
CA ILE A 80 2.47 3.76 5.57
C ILE A 80 2.22 5.18 6.08
N VAL A 81 2.00 6.10 5.14
CA VAL A 81 1.45 7.42 5.39
C VAL A 81 0.18 7.58 4.55
N PHE A 82 -0.92 8.01 5.15
CA PHE A 82 -2.17 8.31 4.44
C PHE A 82 -2.74 9.67 4.89
N CYS A 83 -3.47 10.35 4.03
CA CYS A 83 -4.04 11.67 4.35
C CYS A 83 -5.43 11.57 4.97
N ASN A 84 -6.34 10.85 4.34
CA ASN A 84 -7.75 10.78 4.75
C ASN A 84 -8.05 9.46 5.42
N ARG A 85 -8.67 9.49 6.60
CA ARG A 85 -9.19 8.29 7.27
C ARG A 85 -10.42 7.74 6.55
N MET A 86 -10.63 6.43 6.65
CA MET A 86 -11.79 5.74 6.07
C MET A 86 -12.58 5.04 7.18
N PRO A 87 -13.59 5.72 7.79
CA PRO A 87 -14.26 5.22 8.99
C PRO A 87 -14.91 3.86 8.85
N LEU A 88 -15.51 3.53 7.68
CA LEU A 88 -16.20 2.26 7.49
C LEU A 88 -15.31 1.16 6.91
N THR A 89 -14.41 1.51 5.99
CA THR A 89 -13.66 0.53 5.19
C THR A 89 -12.18 0.39 5.60
N GLY A 90 -11.63 1.37 6.31
CA GLY A 90 -10.21 1.44 6.70
C GLY A 90 -9.80 0.31 7.63
N GLY A 91 -8.63 -0.29 7.35
CA GLY A 91 -8.09 -1.41 8.13
C GLY A 91 -6.92 -1.04 9.05
N ILE A 92 -6.34 0.14 8.90
CA ILE A 92 -5.08 0.51 9.55
C ILE A 92 -5.31 1.10 10.94
N ALA A 93 -6.23 2.05 11.09
CA ALA A 93 -6.52 2.70 12.36
C ALA A 93 -7.13 1.73 13.37
N SER A 94 -6.77 1.87 14.65
CA SER A 94 -7.32 1.08 15.75
C SER A 94 -8.54 1.71 16.43
N GLU A 95 -8.91 2.93 16.02
CA GLU A 95 -9.97 3.68 16.66
C GLU A 95 -11.33 3.29 16.08
N GLN A 96 -12.29 3.01 16.95
CA GLN A 96 -13.70 2.91 16.55
C GLN A 96 -14.16 4.30 16.11
N ARG A 97 -14.69 4.40 14.89
CA ARG A 97 -15.00 5.70 14.27
C ARG A 97 -16.30 5.64 13.48
N GLY A 98 -16.93 6.80 13.32
CA GLY A 98 -18.24 6.92 12.69
C GLY A 98 -19.40 6.87 13.69
N GLU A 99 -19.15 6.51 14.95
CA GLU A 99 -20.10 6.76 16.04
C GLU A 99 -20.34 8.28 16.16
N GLY A 100 -21.60 8.70 16.00
CA GLY A 100 -21.98 10.12 16.05
C GLY A 100 -21.93 10.88 14.72
N MET A 101 -21.56 10.23 13.60
CA MET A 101 -21.75 10.80 12.27
C MET A 101 -23.14 10.43 11.75
N PRO A 102 -24.08 11.38 11.57
CA PRO A 102 -25.45 11.09 11.13
C PRO A 102 -25.50 10.30 9.81
N GLU A 103 -24.57 10.59 8.90
CA GLU A 103 -24.43 9.93 7.61
C GLU A 103 -23.94 8.47 7.69
N LEU A 104 -23.41 8.04 8.84
CA LEU A 104 -22.92 6.66 9.07
C LEU A 104 -23.79 5.86 10.04
N ALA A 105 -24.86 6.46 10.58
CA ALA A 105 -25.69 5.86 11.63
C ALA A 105 -26.27 4.49 11.25
N GLU A 106 -26.61 4.28 9.98
CA GLU A 106 -27.11 2.99 9.46
C GLU A 106 -26.07 1.87 9.55
N TYR A 107 -24.78 2.21 9.48
CA TYR A 107 -23.68 1.24 9.43
C TYR A 107 -23.07 0.94 10.81
N GLY A 108 -23.42 1.71 11.84
CA GLY A 108 -22.88 1.54 13.19
C GLY A 108 -21.40 1.93 13.35
N GLY A 109 -20.83 2.64 12.37
CA GLY A 109 -19.41 3.00 12.34
C GLY A 109 -18.48 1.81 12.01
N GLY A 110 -17.17 2.07 11.93
CA GLY A 110 -16.16 1.04 11.77
C GLY A 110 -15.48 0.65 13.07
N ASN A 111 -15.03 -0.60 13.10
CA ASN A 111 -14.53 -1.25 14.32
C ASN A 111 -13.07 -0.94 14.66
N GLY A 112 -12.35 -0.17 13.84
CA GLY A 112 -10.95 0.19 14.09
C GLY A 112 -10.05 -1.06 14.26
N LEU A 113 -9.85 -1.83 13.18
CA LEU A 113 -9.15 -3.11 13.29
C LEU A 113 -7.69 -2.98 13.73
N GLY A 114 -7.04 -1.83 13.53
CA GLY A 114 -5.71 -1.57 14.06
C GLY A 114 -4.63 -2.48 13.48
N LEU A 115 -4.74 -2.89 12.22
CA LEU A 115 -3.89 -3.94 11.64
C LEU A 115 -2.39 -3.58 11.64
N PHE A 116 -2.03 -2.30 11.70
CA PHE A 116 -0.63 -1.86 11.79
C PHE A 116 0.10 -2.36 13.05
N TRP A 117 -0.63 -2.68 14.13
CA TRP A 117 -0.06 -2.98 15.45
C TRP A 117 -0.83 -4.07 16.22
N ARG A 118 -1.21 -5.16 15.54
CA ARG A 118 -1.82 -6.34 16.19
C ARG A 118 -0.77 -7.32 16.68
N ARG A 119 -0.92 -7.80 17.91
CA ARG A 119 -0.01 -8.80 18.51
C ARG A 119 -0.19 -10.20 17.93
N GLU A 120 -1.39 -10.47 17.44
CA GLU A 120 -1.79 -11.72 16.81
C GLU A 120 -1.18 -11.86 15.40
N LEU A 121 -0.68 -10.76 14.84
CA LEU A 121 -0.03 -10.73 13.53
C LEU A 121 1.49 -10.75 13.73
N ASN A 122 2.18 -11.57 12.93
CA ASN A 122 3.63 -11.77 13.02
C ASN A 122 4.46 -10.61 12.43
N TRP A 123 3.81 -9.54 11.99
CA TRP A 123 4.46 -8.36 11.43
C TRP A 123 3.68 -7.11 11.81
N SER A 124 4.41 -6.01 11.98
CA SER A 124 3.85 -4.69 12.24
C SER A 124 4.52 -3.68 11.32
N LEU A 125 3.85 -2.57 11.06
CA LEU A 125 4.38 -1.46 10.27
C LEU A 125 4.05 -0.14 10.96
N LEU A 126 4.84 0.90 10.71
CA LEU A 126 4.55 2.24 11.22
C LEU A 126 3.45 2.87 10.38
N ALA A 127 2.41 3.41 11.01
CA ALA A 127 1.31 4.08 10.33
C ALA A 127 1.20 5.54 10.78
N TRP A 128 1.16 6.44 9.82
CA TRP A 128 1.02 7.88 10.05
C TRP A 128 -0.17 8.43 9.28
N GLU A 129 -0.98 9.22 9.99
CA GLU A 129 -1.94 10.11 9.36
C GLU A 129 -1.27 11.44 9.07
N TRP A 130 -1.37 11.89 7.84
CA TRP A 130 -0.88 13.19 7.43
C TRP A 130 -1.91 14.26 7.77
N GLU A 131 -1.53 15.20 8.63
CA GLU A 131 -2.35 16.37 8.94
C GLU A 131 -2.12 17.47 7.88
N LEU A 132 -3.23 17.97 7.32
CA LEU A 132 -3.18 18.98 6.28
C LEU A 132 -2.63 20.30 6.86
N SER A 133 -1.59 20.86 6.23
CA SER A 133 -1.12 22.20 6.57
C SER A 133 -2.05 23.28 6.00
N ASP A 134 -2.17 24.42 6.68
CA ASP A 134 -3.08 25.53 6.33
C ASP A 134 -2.97 26.02 4.87
N ASN A 135 -1.83 25.79 4.21
CA ASN A 135 -1.56 26.26 2.85
C ASN A 135 -1.99 25.28 1.75
N LEU A 136 -2.50 24.10 2.09
CA LEU A 136 -2.87 23.05 1.12
C LEU A 136 -4.38 22.87 1.07
N LYS A 137 -4.90 22.60 -0.13
CA LYS A 137 -6.31 22.25 -0.31
C LYS A 137 -6.54 20.80 0.12
N PRO A 138 -7.68 20.48 0.76
CA PRO A 138 -8.01 19.11 1.11
C PRO A 138 -8.19 18.26 -0.15
N LEU A 139 -7.92 16.96 -0.03
CA LEU A 139 -8.18 16.00 -1.09
C LEU A 139 -9.70 15.88 -1.34
N PRO A 140 -10.13 15.53 -2.56
CA PRO A 140 -11.54 15.31 -2.86
C PRO A 140 -12.14 14.25 -1.94
N PRO A 141 -13.36 14.45 -1.41
CA PRO A 141 -13.99 13.47 -0.55
C PRO A 141 -14.31 12.19 -1.33
N VAL A 142 -14.03 11.06 -0.72
CA VAL A 142 -14.40 9.73 -1.21
C VAL A 142 -15.53 9.19 -0.33
N ALA A 143 -16.52 8.55 -0.96
CA ALA A 143 -17.63 7.96 -0.21
C ALA A 143 -17.12 6.91 0.79
N HIS A 144 -17.63 6.93 2.01
CA HIS A 144 -17.14 6.08 3.10
C HIS A 144 -17.30 4.57 2.84
N THR A 145 -18.20 4.18 1.94
CA THR A 145 -18.41 2.79 1.51
C THR A 145 -17.48 2.33 0.39
N ARG A 146 -16.70 3.24 -0.20
CA ARG A 146 -15.70 2.87 -1.21
C ARG A 146 -14.46 2.32 -0.53
N HIS A 147 -13.89 1.31 -1.17
CA HIS A 147 -12.59 0.79 -0.82
C HIS A 147 -11.53 1.67 -1.50
N ALA A 148 -10.54 2.08 -0.73
CA ALA A 148 -9.35 2.77 -1.19
C ALA A 148 -8.12 1.87 -0.96
#